data_AF-A0AAD8MRG1-F1
#
_entry.id   AF-A0AAD8MRG1-F1
#
_cell.length_a   1.000
_cell.length_b   1.000
_cell.length_c   1.000
_cell.angle_alpha   90.00
_cell.angle_beta   90.00
_cell.angle_gamma   90.00
#
_symmetry.space_group_name_H-M   'P 1'
#
loop_
_entity.id
_entity.type
_entity.pdbx_description
1 polymer ?
#
loop_
_entity_poly.entity_id
_entity_poly.type
_entity_poly.pdbx_seq_one_letter_code
_entity_poly.pdbx_strand_id
1 'polypeptide(L)'
;MWELNRVPHVFEKLKILDMSDSQDLTTIPDFTKLPCLETLNLKGCESLEEVHISIESFFQLYSQFGHPIQICSTKFPDWISQSSEYESMSFKESIESNEYYPTMSLDLPTNVSHNYLGMILCIRSSKSFTSYSVEKTTSDFIWRGEFESDGYKSLMVIVPRSTFCVEDGDDKIILKANRRSKVYGIHLLYKTEEYDSTAVNED
;
A
#
# COMPACT_ATOMS: atom_id res chain seq x y z
N MET A 1 15.35 4.73 -21.72
CA MET A 1 14.13 3.94 -21.51
C MET A 1 14.56 2.52 -21.19
N TRP A 2 14.35 2.05 -19.95
CA TRP A 2 14.75 0.70 -19.54
C TRP A 2 13.77 -0.31 -20.15
N GLU A 3 14.16 -0.99 -21.23
CA GLU A 3 13.30 -2.00 -21.85
C GLU A 3 13.47 -3.37 -21.15
N LEU A 4 12.64 -3.62 -20.14
CA LEU A 4 12.40 -4.99 -19.61
C LEU A 4 11.81 -5.96 -20.68
N ASN A 5 11.69 -5.53 -21.93
CA ASN A 5 11.07 -6.26 -23.03
C ASN A 5 11.98 -7.29 -23.70
N ARG A 6 13.29 -7.27 -23.43
CA ARG A 6 14.24 -8.11 -24.17
C ARG A 6 14.64 -9.41 -23.48
N VAL A 7 14.30 -9.60 -22.20
CA VAL A 7 14.61 -10.86 -21.50
C VAL A 7 13.48 -11.24 -20.54
N PRO A 8 12.49 -12.03 -21.00
CA PRO A 8 11.51 -12.60 -20.09
C PRO A 8 12.27 -13.51 -19.10
N HIS A 9 11.87 -13.53 -17.83
CA HIS A 9 12.38 -14.40 -16.77
C HIS A 9 13.63 -13.95 -15.97
N VAL A 10 14.34 -12.88 -16.32
CA VAL A 10 15.55 -12.48 -15.55
C VAL A 10 15.20 -11.96 -14.15
N PHE A 11 14.05 -11.32 -13.99
CA PHE A 11 13.70 -10.61 -12.77
C PHE A 11 12.57 -11.26 -11.96
N GLU A 12 12.17 -12.50 -12.30
CA GLU A 12 11.10 -13.21 -11.59
C GLU A 12 11.40 -13.45 -10.11
N LYS A 13 12.68 -13.46 -9.73
CA LYS A 13 13.13 -13.62 -8.34
C LYS A 13 13.59 -12.32 -7.70
N LEU A 14 13.45 -11.18 -8.39
CA LEU A 14 13.87 -9.89 -7.87
C LEU A 14 12.95 -9.48 -6.73
N LYS A 15 13.50 -9.41 -5.52
CA LYS A 15 12.77 -8.98 -4.31
C LYS A 15 12.86 -7.50 -4.03
N ILE A 16 13.98 -6.87 -4.41
CA ILE A 16 14.27 -5.47 -4.10
C ILE A 16 14.64 -4.78 -5.40
N LEU A 17 13.93 -3.70 -5.71
CA LEU A 17 14.26 -2.79 -6.81
C LEU A 17 14.51 -1.41 -6.23
N ASP A 18 15.75 -0.95 -6.33
CA ASP A 18 16.13 0.40 -5.93
C ASP A 18 16.29 1.30 -7.17
N MET A 19 15.49 2.36 -7.23
CA MET A 19 15.55 3.39 -8.25
C MET A 19 15.73 4.77 -7.62
N SER A 20 16.19 4.86 -6.36
CA SER A 20 16.30 6.13 -5.66
C SER A 20 17.25 7.12 -6.34
N ASP A 21 16.99 8.40 -6.12
CA ASP A 21 17.74 9.56 -6.62
C ASP A 21 17.83 9.62 -8.16
N SER A 22 16.94 8.88 -8.84
CA SER A 22 16.76 8.97 -10.29
C SER A 22 15.89 10.19 -10.62
N GLN A 23 16.51 11.37 -10.63
CA GLN A 23 15.79 12.64 -10.82
C GLN A 23 14.99 12.67 -12.13
N ASP A 24 15.52 12.10 -13.22
CA ASP A 24 14.88 12.05 -14.53
C ASP A 24 13.84 10.91 -14.68
N LEU A 25 13.55 10.15 -13.63
CA LEU A 25 12.60 9.04 -13.69
C LEU A 25 11.18 9.59 -13.77
N THR A 26 10.62 9.65 -14.98
CA THR A 26 9.24 10.14 -15.22
C THR A 26 8.20 9.03 -15.25
N THR A 27 8.61 7.78 -15.46
CA THR A 27 7.74 6.61 -15.52
C THR A 27 8.43 5.41 -14.85
N ILE A 28 7.63 4.55 -14.26
CA ILE A 28 8.08 3.27 -13.67
C ILE A 28 8.14 2.15 -14.72
N PRO A 29 8.94 1.10 -14.48
CA PRO A 29 8.96 -0.09 -15.34
C PRO A 29 7.65 -0.89 -15.28
N ASP A 30 7.41 -1.72 -16.30
CA ASP A 30 6.34 -2.73 -16.26
C ASP A 30 6.61 -3.77 -15.17
N PHE A 31 5.80 -3.70 -14.12
CA PHE A 31 5.94 -4.53 -12.93
C PHE A 31 5.32 -5.92 -13.04
N THR A 32 4.58 -6.24 -14.12
CA THR A 32 4.06 -7.60 -14.36
C THR A 32 5.17 -8.65 -14.44
N LYS A 33 6.40 -8.22 -14.71
CA LYS A 33 7.60 -9.05 -14.82
C LYS A 33 8.38 -9.18 -13.50
N LEU A 34 7.88 -8.58 -12.42
CA LEU A 34 8.49 -8.55 -11.10
C LEU A 34 7.57 -9.18 -10.04
N PRO A 35 7.09 -10.43 -10.24
CA PRO A 35 6.06 -11.04 -9.39
C PRO A 35 6.50 -11.34 -7.96
N CYS A 36 7.81 -11.29 -7.66
CA CYS A 36 8.36 -11.50 -6.32
C CYS A 36 8.88 -10.22 -5.67
N LEU A 37 8.54 -9.04 -6.22
CA LEU A 37 9.04 -7.77 -5.71
C LEU A 37 8.42 -7.44 -4.35
N GLU A 38 9.23 -7.43 -3.30
CA GLU A 38 8.84 -7.13 -1.92
C GLU A 38 9.14 -5.67 -1.55
N THR A 39 10.12 -5.04 -2.21
CA THR A 39 10.52 -3.66 -1.91
C THR A 39 10.84 -2.86 -3.16
N LEU A 40 10.25 -1.66 -3.25
CA LEU A 40 10.49 -0.67 -4.29
C LEU A 40 10.93 0.66 -3.66
N ASN A 41 12.14 1.13 -3.98
CA ASN A 41 12.65 2.40 -3.49
C ASN A 41 12.63 3.47 -4.59
N LEU A 42 11.78 4.49 -4.42
CA LEU A 42 11.60 5.66 -5.30
C LEU A 42 11.98 6.98 -4.59
N LYS A 43 12.77 6.91 -3.51
CA LYS A 43 13.23 8.11 -2.80
C LYS A 43 13.97 9.03 -3.78
N GLY A 44 13.76 10.34 -3.72
CA GLY A 44 14.52 11.29 -4.54
C GLY A 44 14.17 11.31 -6.04
N CYS A 45 13.17 10.53 -6.47
CA CYS A 45 12.63 10.61 -7.83
C CYS A 45 11.71 11.83 -7.95
N GLU A 46 12.28 13.00 -8.20
CA GLU A 46 11.55 14.28 -8.18
C GLU A 46 10.72 14.54 -9.44
N SER A 47 11.18 14.12 -10.62
CA SER A 47 10.43 14.25 -11.88
C SER A 47 9.47 13.10 -12.14
N LEU A 48 9.28 12.20 -11.17
CA LEU A 48 8.21 11.22 -11.20
C LEU A 48 6.89 11.96 -10.93
N GLU A 49 6.39 12.69 -11.94
CA GLU A 49 5.13 13.43 -11.91
C GLU A 49 4.02 12.47 -11.49
N GLU A 50 3.57 12.64 -10.24
CA GLU A 50 2.49 11.89 -9.58
C GLU A 50 2.20 10.53 -10.20
N VAL A 51 3.25 9.73 -10.37
CA VAL A 51 3.17 8.35 -10.78
C VAL A 51 1.97 8.13 -11.73
N HIS A 52 1.95 8.77 -12.91
CA HIS A 52 0.82 8.69 -13.86
C HIS A 52 0.62 7.29 -14.47
N ILE A 53 1.16 6.25 -13.81
CA ILE A 53 0.59 4.92 -13.81
C ILE A 53 -0.91 5.07 -13.55
N SER A 54 -1.72 4.21 -14.14
CA SER A 54 -2.88 3.76 -13.38
C SER A 54 -2.35 3.10 -12.10
N ILE A 55 -2.05 3.90 -11.07
CA ILE A 55 -1.57 3.46 -9.76
C ILE A 55 -2.53 2.40 -9.23
N GLU A 56 -3.82 2.59 -9.52
CA GLU A 56 -4.87 1.60 -9.34
C GLU A 56 -4.53 0.28 -10.04
N SER A 57 -4.20 0.26 -11.34
CA SER A 57 -3.79 -0.98 -12.02
C SER A 57 -2.50 -1.60 -11.46
N PHE A 58 -1.51 -0.79 -11.05
CA PHE A 58 -0.32 -1.30 -10.39
C PHE A 58 -0.67 -1.92 -9.02
N PHE A 59 -1.47 -1.24 -8.22
CA PHE A 59 -1.92 -1.72 -6.92
C PHE A 59 -2.85 -2.93 -7.02
N GLN A 60 -3.69 -2.97 -8.05
CA GLN A 60 -4.58 -4.08 -8.39
C GLN A 60 -3.80 -5.30 -8.92
N LEU A 61 -2.70 -5.07 -9.66
CA LEU A 61 -1.81 -6.14 -10.06
C LEU A 61 -1.13 -6.76 -8.83
N TYR A 62 -0.57 -5.92 -7.93
CA TYR A 62 0.15 -6.43 -6.77
C TYR A 62 -0.75 -7.04 -5.70
N SER A 63 -2.00 -6.60 -5.59
CA SER A 63 -2.98 -7.25 -4.72
C SER A 63 -3.33 -8.68 -5.14
N GLN A 64 -3.01 -9.07 -6.38
CA GLN A 64 -3.15 -10.45 -6.86
C GLN A 64 -1.95 -11.34 -6.48
N PHE A 65 -0.81 -10.75 -6.11
CA PHE A 65 0.32 -11.53 -5.64
C PHE A 65 0.13 -11.99 -4.19
N GLY A 66 0.82 -13.07 -3.82
CA GLY A 66 0.67 -13.73 -2.52
C GLY A 66 1.42 -13.07 -1.36
N HIS A 67 2.00 -11.88 -1.56
CA HIS A 67 2.82 -11.21 -0.56
C HIS A 67 2.66 -9.69 -0.58
N PRO A 68 2.87 -9.01 0.56
CA PRO A 68 2.93 -7.56 0.61
C PRO A 68 4.11 -7.01 -0.20
N ILE A 69 3.97 -5.78 -0.66
CA ILE A 69 5.08 -5.00 -1.22
C ILE A 69 5.16 -3.65 -0.51
N GLN A 70 6.38 -3.28 -0.14
CA GLN A 70 6.72 -2.03 0.51
C GLN A 70 7.28 -1.05 -0.53
N ILE A 71 6.76 0.16 -0.54
CA ILE A 71 7.14 1.19 -1.51
C ILE A 71 7.55 2.44 -0.75
N CYS A 72 8.78 2.86 -0.98
CA CYS A 72 9.31 4.13 -0.49
C CYS A 72 9.18 5.20 -1.54
N SER A 73 8.56 6.32 -1.18
CA SER A 73 8.46 7.49 -2.05
C SER A 73 8.65 8.78 -1.25
N THR A 74 8.81 9.89 -1.97
CA THR A 74 8.86 11.25 -1.40
C THR A 74 7.47 11.75 -0.99
N LYS A 75 6.42 11.30 -1.69
CA LYS A 75 5.02 11.72 -1.50
C LYS A 75 4.06 10.53 -1.61
N PHE A 76 2.89 10.68 -1.01
CA PHE A 76 1.75 9.79 -1.25
C PHE A 76 0.95 10.31 -2.45
N PRO A 77 0.25 9.44 -3.19
CA PRO A 77 -0.74 9.86 -4.17
C PRO A 77 -1.83 10.75 -3.55
N ASP A 78 -2.23 11.81 -4.24
CA ASP A 78 -3.17 12.81 -3.71
C ASP A 78 -4.58 12.25 -3.44
N TRP A 79 -4.99 11.18 -4.11
CA TRP A 79 -6.28 10.52 -3.87
C TRP A 79 -6.31 9.65 -2.60
N ILE A 80 -5.16 9.23 -2.08
CA ILE A 80 -5.09 8.64 -0.73
C ILE A 80 -5.33 9.73 0.33
N SER A 81 -5.10 11.00 -0.05
CA SER A 81 -5.27 12.18 0.78
C SER A 81 -6.71 12.71 0.74
N GLN A 82 -7.71 11.86 0.94
CA GLN A 82 -9.07 12.29 1.27
C GLN A 82 -9.51 11.71 2.61
N SER A 83 -8.98 12.30 3.67
CA SER A 83 -9.75 12.49 4.89
C SER A 83 -9.58 13.95 5.28
N SER A 84 -10.59 14.77 5.02
CA SER A 84 -10.73 16.10 5.60
C SER A 84 -10.92 16.08 7.13
N GLU A 85 -10.64 14.95 7.80
CA GLU A 85 -10.61 14.81 9.25
C GLU A 85 -9.18 14.93 9.82
N TYR A 86 -8.20 15.36 9.02
CA TYR A 86 -6.84 15.62 9.49
C TYR A 86 -6.74 16.67 10.61
N GLU A 87 -7.76 17.50 10.80
CA GLU A 87 -7.88 18.43 11.94
C GLU A 87 -8.73 17.87 13.10
N SER A 88 -9.35 16.71 12.94
CA SER A 88 -10.18 16.04 13.95
C SER A 88 -9.73 14.60 14.19
N MET A 89 -8.42 14.35 14.23
CA MET A 89 -7.93 13.15 14.91
C MET A 89 -8.22 13.30 16.40
N SER A 90 -9.16 12.50 16.92
CA SER A 90 -9.21 12.23 18.35
C SER A 90 -7.93 11.48 18.73
N PHE A 91 -7.00 12.19 19.36
CA PHE A 91 -5.91 11.59 20.11
C PHE A 91 -6.55 10.77 21.23
N LYS A 92 -6.76 9.46 21.03
CA LYS A 92 -7.10 8.60 22.15
C LYS A 92 -5.83 8.37 22.96
N GLU A 93 -5.67 9.16 24.03
CA GLU A 93 -4.89 8.76 25.18
C GLU A 93 -5.44 7.41 25.69
N SER A 94 -4.77 6.31 25.35
CA SER A 94 -4.99 5.07 26.07
C SER A 94 -4.35 5.24 27.45
N ILE A 95 -5.15 5.61 28.45
CA ILE A 95 -4.72 5.92 29.83
C ILE A 95 -4.08 4.71 30.55
N GLU A 96 -4.03 3.51 29.96
CA GLU A 96 -3.51 2.31 30.64
C GLU A 96 -2.04 1.98 30.37
N SER A 97 -1.35 2.71 29.50
CA SER A 97 0.11 2.69 29.47
C SER A 97 0.60 3.99 28.86
N ASN A 98 1.69 4.55 29.38
CA ASN A 98 2.28 5.81 28.93
C ASN A 98 2.96 5.68 27.53
N GLU A 99 2.30 4.97 26.60
CA GLU A 99 2.77 4.61 25.27
C GLU A 99 1.88 5.20 24.17
N TYR A 100 2.26 6.39 23.69
CA TYR A 100 1.62 7.07 22.56
C TYR A 100 1.95 6.37 21.23
N TYR A 101 1.05 5.55 20.70
CA TYR A 101 1.16 4.95 19.37
C TYR A 101 0.19 5.62 18.38
N PRO A 102 0.69 6.24 17.30
CA PRO A 102 -0.15 6.69 16.19
C PRO A 102 -1.06 5.57 15.69
N THR A 103 -2.37 5.82 15.69
CA THR A 103 -3.39 4.83 15.35
C THR A 103 -4.44 5.46 14.43
N MET A 104 -4.88 4.71 13.42
CA MET A 104 -6.02 5.04 12.57
C MET A 104 -6.99 3.86 12.53
N SER A 105 -8.29 4.14 12.58
CA SER A 105 -9.33 3.14 12.36
C SER A 105 -10.11 3.50 11.10
N LEU A 106 -10.38 2.51 10.25
CA LEU A 106 -11.26 2.61 9.09
C LEU A 106 -12.49 1.75 9.34
N ASP A 107 -13.67 2.36 9.28
CA ASP A 107 -14.95 1.65 9.34
C ASP A 107 -15.23 0.94 8.01
N LEU A 108 -15.65 -0.32 8.08
CA LEU A 108 -15.94 -1.14 6.92
C LEU A 108 -17.46 -1.14 6.63
N PRO A 109 -17.88 -1.00 5.35
CA PRO A 109 -19.28 -1.19 4.99
C PRO A 109 -19.70 -2.66 5.13
N THR A 110 -21.01 -2.93 5.04
CA THR A 110 -21.52 -4.31 5.00
C THR A 110 -21.21 -4.96 3.65
N ASN A 111 -21.01 -6.29 3.63
CA ASN A 111 -20.71 -7.09 2.43
C ASN A 111 -19.40 -6.74 1.71
N VAL A 112 -18.37 -6.36 2.46
CA VAL A 112 -17.05 -6.00 1.91
C VAL A 112 -16.31 -7.18 1.28
N SER A 113 -16.61 -8.41 1.67
CA SER A 113 -15.73 -9.55 1.37
C SER A 113 -15.78 -10.01 -0.08
N HIS A 114 -16.85 -9.77 -0.84
CA HIS A 114 -17.01 -10.39 -2.16
C HIS A 114 -16.04 -9.85 -3.21
N ASN A 115 -15.76 -8.54 -3.15
CA ASN A 115 -14.90 -7.86 -4.13
C ASN A 115 -13.58 -7.37 -3.55
N TYR A 116 -13.30 -7.61 -2.27
CA TYR A 116 -12.07 -7.15 -1.62
C TYR A 116 -10.82 -7.85 -2.20
N LEU A 117 -9.89 -7.04 -2.72
CA LEU A 117 -8.60 -7.48 -3.27
C LEU A 117 -7.45 -7.29 -2.30
N GLY A 118 -7.51 -6.28 -1.43
CA GLY A 118 -6.43 -5.92 -0.54
C GLY A 118 -6.55 -4.49 -0.04
N MET A 119 -5.52 -3.97 0.60
CA MET A 119 -5.49 -2.61 1.10
C MET A 119 -4.12 -1.96 0.88
N ILE A 120 -4.09 -0.64 0.96
CA ILE A 120 -2.87 0.16 0.94
C ILE A 120 -2.77 0.87 2.28
N LEU A 121 -1.62 0.73 2.92
CA LEU A 121 -1.28 1.41 4.17
C LEU A 121 -0.31 2.52 3.85
N CYS A 122 -0.59 3.74 4.32
CA CYS A 122 0.30 4.88 4.16
C CYS A 122 0.80 5.33 5.53
N ILE A 123 2.12 5.25 5.72
CA ILE A 123 2.78 5.57 6.98
C ILE A 123 3.93 6.51 6.69
N ARG A 124 3.95 7.67 7.36
CA ARG A 124 5.04 8.62 7.25
C ARG A 124 5.95 8.49 8.45
N SER A 125 7.21 8.18 8.23
CA SER A 125 8.19 8.05 9.31
C SER A 125 9.21 9.18 9.28
N SER A 126 9.62 9.60 10.47
CA SER A 126 10.66 10.61 10.67
C SER A 126 12.05 10.02 10.93
N LYS A 127 12.15 8.70 10.93
CA LYS A 127 13.35 7.96 11.31
C LYS A 127 13.59 6.79 10.37
N SER A 128 14.75 6.19 10.56
CA SER A 128 15.19 5.09 9.73
C SER A 128 14.41 3.80 9.91
N PHE A 129 13.61 3.67 10.96
CA PHE A 129 12.87 2.45 11.26
C PHE A 129 11.39 2.73 11.49
N THR A 130 10.55 1.95 10.83
CA THR A 130 9.10 1.99 10.94
C THR A 130 8.60 0.60 11.24
N SER A 131 7.92 0.42 12.37
CA SER A 131 7.13 -0.77 12.64
C SER A 131 5.66 -0.41 12.74
N TYR A 132 4.81 -1.31 12.27
CA TYR A 132 3.37 -1.13 12.25
C TYR A 132 2.64 -2.46 12.39
N SER A 133 1.36 -2.37 12.75
CA SER A 133 0.47 -3.53 12.84
C SER A 133 -0.91 -3.21 12.31
N VAL A 134 -1.57 -4.21 11.75
CA VAL A 134 -2.96 -4.17 11.30
C VAL A 134 -3.75 -5.24 12.04
N GLU A 135 -4.91 -4.85 12.56
CA GLU A 135 -5.85 -5.71 13.29
C GLU A 135 -7.28 -5.42 12.82
N LYS A 136 -8.19 -6.38 13.03
CA LYS A 136 -9.62 -6.30 12.68
C LYS A 136 -10.49 -6.73 13.86
N THR A 137 -11.75 -6.31 13.91
CA THR A 137 -12.60 -6.52 15.10
C THR A 137 -12.97 -7.96 15.37
N THR A 138 -13.09 -8.81 14.34
CA THR A 138 -13.57 -10.19 14.52
C THR A 138 -12.48 -11.21 14.82
N SER A 139 -11.22 -10.78 14.86
CA SER A 139 -10.08 -11.69 14.88
C SER A 139 -8.94 -11.17 15.75
N ASP A 140 -8.38 -12.05 16.58
CA ASP A 140 -7.17 -11.79 17.37
C ASP A 140 -5.88 -11.79 16.54
N PHE A 141 -5.97 -12.14 15.24
CA PHE A 141 -4.84 -12.05 14.32
C PHE A 141 -4.39 -10.60 14.14
N ILE A 142 -3.12 -10.35 14.47
CA ILE A 142 -2.45 -9.07 14.26
C ILE A 142 -1.35 -9.27 13.23
N TRP A 143 -1.54 -8.70 12.04
CA TRP A 143 -0.49 -8.66 11.03
C TRP A 143 0.49 -7.54 11.36
N ARG A 144 1.80 -7.79 11.20
CA ARG A 144 2.86 -6.84 11.56
C ARG A 144 3.81 -6.68 10.40
N GLY A 145 4.34 -5.47 10.25
CA GLY A 145 5.37 -5.18 9.29
C GLY A 145 6.42 -4.24 9.88
N GLU A 146 7.63 -4.38 9.35
CA GLU A 146 8.76 -3.54 9.69
C GLU A 146 9.43 -3.08 8.40
N PHE A 147 10.00 -1.90 8.44
CA PHE A 147 10.67 -1.30 7.31
C PHE A 147 11.82 -0.41 7.76
N GLU A 148 12.99 -0.64 7.19
CA GLU A 148 14.21 0.12 7.45
C GLU A 148 14.60 0.96 6.23
N SER A 149 15.04 2.19 6.46
CA SER A 149 15.27 3.16 5.40
C SER A 149 16.14 4.33 5.85
N ASP A 150 16.89 4.98 4.96
CA ASP A 150 17.64 6.17 5.35
C ASP A 150 16.79 7.46 5.36
N GLY A 151 16.26 7.86 6.52
CA GLY A 151 15.71 9.21 6.77
C GLY A 151 14.18 9.34 6.82
N TYR A 152 13.68 10.56 6.55
CA TYR A 152 12.24 10.89 6.54
C TYR A 152 11.60 10.37 5.24
N LYS A 153 10.63 9.46 5.33
CA LYS A 153 10.05 8.81 4.13
C LYS A 153 8.55 8.55 4.27
N SER A 154 7.88 8.56 3.12
CA SER A 154 6.53 8.04 2.95
C SER A 154 6.65 6.56 2.58
N LEU A 155 6.19 5.68 3.48
CA LEU A 155 6.07 4.25 3.26
C LEU A 155 4.63 3.94 2.83
N MET A 156 4.48 3.39 1.64
CA MET A 156 3.25 2.73 1.21
C MET A 156 3.43 1.22 1.31
N VAL A 157 2.39 0.51 1.73
CA VAL A 157 2.41 -0.95 1.77
C VAL A 157 1.15 -1.46 1.11
N ILE A 158 1.31 -2.21 0.02
CA ILE A 158 0.20 -2.93 -0.60
C ILE A 158 0.10 -4.26 0.12
N VAL A 159 -1.08 -4.54 0.68
CA VAL A 159 -1.38 -5.74 1.44
C VAL A 159 -2.45 -6.52 0.69
N PRO A 160 -2.09 -7.62 0.02
CA PRO A 160 -3.05 -8.48 -0.66
C PRO A 160 -4.05 -9.10 0.32
N ARG A 161 -5.25 -9.43 -0.17
CA ARG A 161 -6.26 -10.20 0.59
C ARG A 161 -5.68 -11.50 1.16
N SER A 162 -4.81 -12.16 0.41
CA SER A 162 -4.13 -13.41 0.82
C SER A 162 -3.24 -13.20 2.06
N THR A 163 -2.78 -11.98 2.32
CA THR A 163 -2.02 -11.61 3.51
C THR A 163 -2.92 -11.15 4.66
N PHE A 164 -3.95 -10.36 4.35
CA PHE A 164 -4.92 -9.88 5.34
C PHE A 164 -6.32 -9.90 4.75
N CYS A 165 -7.17 -10.83 5.20
CA CYS A 165 -8.52 -10.98 4.69
C CYS A 165 -9.54 -10.21 5.55
N VAL A 166 -10.50 -9.58 4.88
CA VAL A 166 -11.67 -8.94 5.49
C VAL A 166 -12.91 -9.79 5.20
N GLU A 167 -13.71 -10.01 6.24
CA GLU A 167 -14.95 -10.78 6.23
C GLU A 167 -16.16 -9.86 6.41
N ASP A 168 -17.36 -10.31 6.04
CA ASP A 168 -18.56 -9.46 6.12
C ASP A 168 -18.97 -9.11 7.56
N GLY A 169 -18.43 -9.81 8.56
CA GLY A 169 -18.59 -9.47 9.97
C GLY A 169 -17.55 -8.49 10.51
N ASP A 170 -16.52 -8.14 9.74
CA ASP A 170 -15.50 -7.17 10.16
C ASP A 170 -16.07 -5.75 10.11
N ASP A 171 -16.16 -5.11 11.27
CA ASP A 171 -16.65 -3.74 11.39
C ASP A 171 -15.57 -2.70 11.11
N LYS A 172 -14.32 -2.98 11.50
CA LYS A 172 -13.21 -2.02 11.45
C LYS A 172 -11.87 -2.66 11.15
N ILE A 173 -11.01 -1.91 10.46
CA ILE A 173 -9.57 -2.16 10.38
C ILE A 173 -8.85 -1.09 11.19
N ILE A 174 -7.88 -1.51 11.99
CA ILE A 174 -7.08 -0.61 12.81
C ILE A 174 -5.62 -0.74 12.39
N LEU A 175 -5.01 0.37 11.99
CA LEU A 175 -3.58 0.50 11.70
C LEU A 175 -2.89 1.24 12.84
N LYS A 176 -1.89 0.59 13.46
CA LYS A 176 -1.03 1.18 14.49
C LYS A 176 0.39 1.28 13.96
N ALA A 177 1.08 2.37 14.26
CA ALA A 177 2.49 2.56 13.95
C ALA A 177 3.29 2.90 15.20
N ASN A 178 4.61 2.73 15.15
CA ASN A 178 5.50 3.13 16.25
C ASN A 178 5.43 4.64 16.54
N ARG A 179 5.82 5.06 17.76
CA ARG A 179 5.67 6.43 18.27
C ARG A 179 6.28 7.54 17.40
N ARG A 180 7.19 7.20 16.50
CA ARG A 180 7.95 8.13 15.65
C ARG A 180 7.45 8.22 14.21
N SER A 181 6.36 7.52 13.93
CA SER A 181 5.66 7.54 12.66
C SER A 181 4.36 8.35 12.76
N LYS A 182 3.72 8.59 11.63
CA LYS A 182 2.37 9.11 11.50
C LYS A 182 1.63 8.19 10.55
N VAL A 183 0.45 7.73 10.95
CA VAL A 183 -0.43 7.01 10.04
C VAL A 183 -1.13 8.05 9.16
N TYR A 184 -1.00 7.89 7.85
CA TYR A 184 -1.54 8.80 6.85
C TYR A 184 -2.85 8.28 6.24
N GLY A 185 -3.00 6.97 6.10
CA GLY A 185 -4.21 6.45 5.48
C GLY A 185 -4.27 4.94 5.39
N ILE A 186 -5.49 4.46 5.26
CA ILE A 186 -5.82 3.11 4.82
C ILE A 186 -6.73 3.29 3.61
N HIS A 187 -6.40 2.65 2.48
CA HIS A 187 -7.25 2.62 1.30
C HIS A 187 -7.57 1.17 0.95
N LEU A 188 -8.85 0.86 0.74
CA LEU A 188 -9.29 -0.49 0.39
C LEU A 188 -9.37 -0.63 -1.12
N LEU A 189 -8.87 -1.75 -1.63
CA LEU A 189 -8.91 -2.09 -3.04
C LEU A 189 -10.01 -3.12 -3.27
N TYR A 190 -10.91 -2.80 -4.18
CA TYR A 190 -11.97 -3.69 -4.63
C TYR A 190 -11.79 -4.01 -6.11
N LYS A 191 -12.32 -5.15 -6.54
CA LYS A 191 -12.43 -5.48 -7.96
C LYS A 191 -13.39 -4.49 -8.62
N THR A 192 -12.88 -3.72 -9.57
CA THR A 192 -13.72 -2.91 -10.47
C THR A 192 -14.44 -3.84 -11.44
N GLU A 193 -15.76 -3.73 -11.50
CA GLU A 193 -16.56 -4.41 -12.53
C GLU A 193 -16.50 -3.55 -13.80
N GLU A 194 -15.52 -3.77 -14.68
CA GLU A 194 -15.58 -3.19 -16.03
C GLU A 194 -15.23 -4.20 -17.13
N TYR A 195 -16.24 -4.38 -18.00
CA TYR A 195 -16.32 -5.01 -19.33
C TYR A 195 -16.11 -6.54 -19.48
N ASP A 196 -17.18 -7.27 -19.16
CA ASP A 196 -17.62 -8.37 -20.02
C ASP A 196 -18.22 -7.77 -21.32
N SER A 197 -17.35 -7.41 -22.28
CA SER A 197 -17.75 -7.18 -23.67
C SER A 197 -16.99 -8.11 -24.60
N THR A 198 -17.01 -9.40 -24.29
CA THR A 198 -16.96 -10.44 -25.32
C THR A 198 -18.38 -10.86 -25.69
N ALA A 199 -19.18 -9.91 -26.18
CA ALA A 199 -20.33 -10.25 -27.01
C ALA A 199 -19.81 -10.41 -28.44
N VAL A 200 -19.56 -11.68 -28.77
CA VAL A 200 -19.55 -12.23 -30.12
C VAL A 200 -20.63 -11.53 -30.96
N ASN A 201 -20.22 -10.85 -32.02
CA ASN A 201 -21.04 -10.68 -33.21
C ASN A 201 -20.26 -11.31 -34.36
N GLU A 202 -20.44 -12.62 -34.49
CA GLU A 202 -20.47 -13.27 -35.80
C GLU A 202 -21.74 -12.76 -36.50
N ASP A 203 -21.57 -12.05 -37.62
CA ASP A 203 -22.29 -12.23 -38.89
C ASP A 203 -21.79 -11.22 -39.94
#